data_AF-A0A9X2P713-F1
#
_entry.id   AF-A0A9X2P713-F1
#
_cell.length_a   1.000
_cell.length_b   1.000
_cell.length_c   1.000
_cell.angle_alpha   90.00
_cell.angle_beta   90.00
_cell.angle_gamma   90.00
#
_symmetry.space_group_name_H-M   'P 1'
#
loop_
_entity.id
_entity.type
_entity.pdbx_description
1 polymer ?
#
loop_
_entity_poly.entity_id
_entity_poly.type
_entity_poly.pdbx_seq_one_letter_code
_entity_poly.pdbx_strand_id
1 'polypeptide(L)' 'MQRTEQTAREICLLDLKAKGFDDQEASDLVDRFWPVLANEIREGIIDGAWPFSAKEIEVLSEEYRNLLER' A
#
# COMPACT_ATOMS: atom_id res chain seq x y z
N MET A 1 -2.24 16.30 2.42
CA MET A 1 -2.36 14.90 1.96
C MET A 1 -1.08 14.37 1.32
N GLN A 2 -0.42 15.08 0.39
CA GLN A 2 0.77 14.55 -0.32
C GLN A 2 1.90 14.06 0.59
N ARG A 3 2.22 14.79 1.68
CA ARG A 3 3.30 14.40 2.59
C ARG A 3 3.00 13.12 3.37
N THR A 4 1.74 12.94 3.79
CA THR A 4 1.29 11.73 4.51
C THR A 4 1.36 10.50 3.60
N GLU A 5 0.92 10.65 2.35
CA GLU A 5 1.01 9.60 1.34
C GLU A 5 2.46 9.21 1.04
N GLN A 6 3.33 10.20 0.86
CA GLN A 6 4.73 9.96 0.56
C GLN A 6 5.46 9.28 1.74
N THR A 7 5.21 9.72 2.97
CA THR A 7 5.77 9.07 4.17
C THR A 7 5.26 7.63 4.33
N ALA A 8 3.98 7.36 4.03
CA ALA A 8 3.47 5.99 4.10
C ALA A 8 4.09 5.07 3.05
N ARG A 9 4.30 5.57 1.82
CA ARG A 9 5.04 4.83 0.78
C ARG A 9 6.46 4.51 1.22
N GLU A 10 7.16 5.48 1.81
CA GLU A 10 8.53 5.29 2.32
C GLU A 10 8.58 4.23 3.44
N ILE A 11 7.61 4.24 4.37
CA ILE A 11 7.53 3.24 5.44
C ILE A 11 7.29 1.84 4.87
N CYS A 12 6.36 1.69 3.92
CA CYS A 12 6.11 0.40 3.28
C CYS A 12 7.31 -0.11 2.48
N LEU A 13 8.00 0.77 1.78
CA LEU A 13 9.24 0.42 1.08
C LEU A 13 10.29 -0.13 2.05
N LEU A 14 10.45 0.51 3.22
CA LEU A 14 11.37 0.04 4.25
C LEU A 14 10.96 -1.32 4.83
N ASP A 15 9.67 -1.57 5.04
CA ASP A 15 9.17 -2.86 5.55
C ASP A 15 9.40 -4.00 4.54
N LEU A 16 9.13 -3.76 3.25
CA LEU A 16 9.39 -4.73 2.18
C LEU A 16 10.90 -5.01 2.04
N LYS A 17 11.74 -3.98 2.08
CA LYS A 17 13.20 -4.16 2.08
C LYS A 17 13.67 -4.98 3.29
N ALA A 18 13.09 -4.76 4.46
CA ALA A 18 13.39 -5.53 5.66
C ALA A 18 12.97 -7.01 5.56
N LYS A 19 11.95 -7.30 4.74
CA LYS A 19 11.49 -8.67 4.42
C LYS A 19 12.33 -9.36 3.33
N GLY A 20 13.31 -8.66 2.75
CA GLY A 20 14.26 -9.23 1.78
C GLY A 20 13.89 -8.99 0.31
N PHE A 21 12.88 -8.16 0.04
CA PHE A 21 12.62 -7.67 -1.32
C PHE A 21 13.72 -6.70 -1.75
N ASP A 22 14.13 -6.76 -3.02
CA ASP A 22 15.10 -5.81 -3.57
C ASP A 22 14.48 -4.42 -3.80
N ASP A 23 15.32 -3.41 -4.04
CA ASP A 23 14.87 -2.01 -4.15
C ASP A 23 13.86 -1.79 -5.30
N GLN A 24 13.98 -2.53 -6.40
CA GLN A 24 13.08 -2.39 -7.55
C GLN A 24 11.77 -3.12 -7.28
N GLU A 25 11.85 -4.35 -6.79
CA GLU A 25 10.69 -5.17 -6.45
C GLU A 25 9.87 -4.51 -5.33
N ALA A 26 10.52 -4.00 -4.29
CA ALA A 26 9.85 -3.26 -3.22
C ALA A 26 9.14 -1.99 -3.75
N SER A 27 9.78 -1.24 -4.65
CA SER A 27 9.16 -0.06 -5.26
C SER A 27 7.93 -0.43 -6.09
N ASP A 28 8.04 -1.46 -6.93
CA ASP A 28 6.95 -1.93 -7.78
C ASP A 28 5.76 -2.45 -6.95
N LEU A 29 6.05 -3.10 -5.81
CA LEU A 29 5.04 -3.57 -4.86
C LEU A 29 4.33 -2.41 -4.14
N VAL A 30 5.05 -1.38 -3.71
CA VAL A 30 4.45 -0.20 -3.06
C VAL A 30 3.49 0.52 -4.01
N ASP A 31 3.86 0.66 -5.29
CA ASP A 31 2.98 1.29 -6.29
C ASP A 31 1.76 0.42 -6.61
N ARG A 32 1.95 -0.90 -6.74
CA ARG A 32 0.86 -1.85 -7.00
C ARG A 32 -0.14 -1.93 -5.84
N PHE A 33 0.34 -1.96 -4.60
CA PHE A 33 -0.49 -2.08 -3.40
C PHE A 33 -0.87 -0.72 -2.80
N TRP A 34 -0.57 0.38 -3.48
CA TRP A 34 -0.97 1.72 -3.07
C TRP A 34 -2.46 1.84 -2.73
N PRO A 35 -3.42 1.24 -3.47
CA PRO A 35 -4.84 1.30 -3.11
C PRO A 35 -5.16 0.75 -1.71
N VAL A 36 -4.45 -0.30 -1.28
CA VAL A 36 -4.59 -0.93 0.04
C VAL A 36 -4.02 -0.02 1.11
N LEU A 37 -2.79 0.45 0.92
CA LEU A 37 -2.10 1.36 1.84
C LEU A 37 -2.88 2.67 2.01
N ALA A 38 -3.33 3.22 0.90
CA ALA A 38 -4.14 4.42 0.89
C ALA A 38 -5.46 4.22 1.64
N ASN A 39 -6.07 3.02 1.55
CA ASN A 39 -7.29 2.70 2.29
C ASN A 39 -7.06 2.64 3.81
N GLU A 40 -5.95 2.03 4.26
CA GLU A 40 -5.60 1.99 5.69
C GLU A 40 -5.30 3.40 6.25
N ILE A 41 -4.62 4.26 5.48
CA ILE A 41 -4.38 5.67 5.84
C ILE A 41 -5.70 6.46 5.86
N ARG A 42 -6.66 6.08 4.99
CA ARG A 42 -7.95 6.76 4.84
C ARG A 42 -8.95 6.45 5.95
N GLU A 43 -8.76 5.41 6.76
CA GLU A 43 -9.69 5.08 7.87
C GLU A 43 -9.90 6.20 8.91
N GLY A 44 -9.25 7.37 8.78
CA GLY A 44 -9.54 8.58 9.56
C GLY A 44 -10.05 9.82 8.80
N ILE A 45 -10.14 9.83 7.45
CA ILE A 45 -10.45 11.06 6.68
C ILE A 45 -11.42 10.76 5.53
N ILE A 46 -12.71 10.99 5.77
CA ILE A 46 -13.75 10.97 4.73
C ILE A 46 -13.84 12.37 4.12
N ASP A 47 -12.93 12.72 3.22
CA ASP A 47 -13.14 13.88 2.36
C ASP A 47 -12.60 13.61 0.95
N GLY A 48 -13.52 13.59 -0.04
CA GLY A 48 -13.21 13.38 -1.46
C GLY A 48 -13.67 12.04 -2.06
N ALA A 49 -13.80 12.06 -3.40
CA ALA A 49 -14.08 10.88 -4.22
C ALA A 49 -12.87 9.93 -4.18
N TRP A 50 -13.11 8.71 -3.72
CA TRP A 50 -12.09 7.67 -3.67
C TRP A 50 -11.94 7.03 -5.04
N PRO A 51 -10.73 7.01 -5.63
CA PRO A 51 -10.55 6.45 -6.97
C PRO A 51 -10.55 4.91 -6.98
N PHE A 52 -10.42 4.26 -5.81
CA PHE A 52 -10.34 2.81 -5.69
C PHE A 52 -11.68 2.22 -5.27
N SER A 53 -12.09 1.11 -5.89
CA SER A 53 -13.30 0.40 -5.46
C SER A 53 -13.01 -0.48 -4.24
N ALA A 54 -14.01 -0.72 -3.38
CA ALA A 54 -13.86 -1.62 -2.24
C ALA A 54 -13.43 -3.03 -2.67
N LYS A 55 -13.93 -3.51 -3.82
CA LYS A 55 -13.57 -4.80 -4.40
C LYS A 55 -12.10 -4.86 -4.84
N GLU A 56 -11.58 -3.78 -5.40
CA GLU A 56 -10.18 -3.68 -5.81
C GLU A 56 -9.24 -3.71 -4.58
N ILE A 57 -9.62 -3.01 -3.51
CA ILE A 57 -8.89 -3.04 -2.24
C ILE A 57 -8.91 -4.45 -1.63
N GLU A 58 -10.07 -5.13 -1.63
CA GLU A 58 -10.21 -6.48 -1.10
C GLU A 58 -9.27 -7.46 -1.81
N VAL A 59 -9.29 -7.49 -3.14
CA VAL A 59 -8.42 -8.36 -3.96
C VAL A 59 -6.94 -8.06 -3.69
N LEU A 60 -6.55 -6.78 -3.73
CA LEU A 60 -5.16 -6.39 -3.48
C LEU A 60 -4.73 -6.67 -2.04
N SER A 61 -5.64 -6.61 -1.07
CA SER A 61 -5.34 -6.93 0.33
C SER A 61 -5.06 -8.42 0.52
N GLU A 62 -5.79 -9.29 -0.17
CA GLU A 62 -5.53 -10.74 -0.15
C GLU A 62 -4.19 -11.07 -0.82
N GLU A 63 -3.92 -10.46 -1.98
CA GLU A 63 -2.63 -10.62 -2.68
C GLU A 63 -1.45 -10.16 -1.82
N TYR A 64 -1.59 -9.02 -1.14
CA TYR A 64 -0.56 -8.49 -0.26
C TYR A 64 -0.31 -9.40 0.95
N ARG A 65 -1.36 -9.91 1.61
CA ARG A 65 -1.20 -10.86 2.72
C ARG A 65 -0.49 -12.14 2.31
N ASN A 66 -0.89 -12.73 1.17
CA ASN A 66 -0.23 -13.93 0.64
C ASN A 66 1.26 -13.69 0.31
N LEU A 67 1.61 -12.47 -0.10
CA LEU A 67 3.00 -12.09 -0.37
C LEU A 67 3.83 -11.96 0.92
N LEU A 68 3.22 -11.52 2.03
CA LEU A 68 3.88 -11.35 3.32
C LEU A 68 4.00 -12.63 4.16
N GLU A 69 3.16 -13.64 3.91
CA GLU A 69 3.16 -14.94 4.59
C GLU A 69 4.17 -15.95 3.99
N ARG A 70 4.94 -15.52 3.00
CA ARG A 70 5.90 -16.34 2.26
C ARG A 70 7.29 -16.31 2.88
#